data_AF-A0A5D0UMW8-F1
#
_entry.id   AF-A0A5D0UMW8-F1
#
_cell.length_a   1.000
_cell.length_b   1.000
_cell.length_c   1.000
_cell.angle_alpha   90.00
_cell.angle_beta   90.00
_cell.angle_gamma   90.00
#
_symmetry.space_group_name_H-M   'P 1'
#
loop_
_entity.id
_entity.type
_entity.pdbx_description
1 polymer ?
#
loop_
_entity_poly.entity_id
_entity_poly.type
_entity_poly.pdbx_seq_one_letter_code
_entity_poly.pdbx_strand_id
1 'polypeptide(L)'
;SRFLSALDPLVEADRLGVVLFQFPPWFTIKRDNKQYLLEVAKRCAPLRAAFEFRHASWFDGDNREETLGFLRKHQLPYVCVDMPQGHRSSVPPVLAATADLAVVRFHGHSERWTSKDIHEKFGYDYSDRELRDWVPRLRELAGEAEQTHVLMNNCYRDYAQRNGQRLQVLLGVD
;
A
#
# COMPACT_ATOMS: atom_id res chain seq x y z
N SER A 1 12.65 -16.57 -12.49
CA SER A 1 12.67 -17.42 -11.27
C SER A 1 11.39 -18.23 -11.22
N ARG A 2 11.30 -19.34 -10.46
CA ARG A 2 10.05 -20.13 -10.38
C ARG A 2 8.82 -19.30 -10.00
N PHE A 3 8.99 -18.30 -9.13
CA PHE A 3 7.90 -17.40 -8.75
C PHE A 3 7.46 -16.50 -9.91
N LEU A 4 8.39 -15.81 -10.57
CA LEU A 4 8.04 -14.90 -11.67
C LEU A 4 7.42 -15.66 -12.85
N SER A 5 7.93 -16.85 -13.18
CA SER A 5 7.37 -17.64 -14.28
C SER A 5 5.94 -18.12 -14.01
N ALA A 6 5.52 -18.22 -12.75
CA ALA A 6 4.13 -18.51 -12.41
C ALA A 6 3.19 -17.33 -12.71
N LEU A 7 3.74 -16.13 -12.91
CA LEU A 7 3.00 -14.92 -13.27
C LEU A 7 2.96 -14.68 -14.78
N ASP A 8 3.71 -15.45 -15.59
CA ASP A 8 3.78 -15.28 -17.04
C ASP A 8 2.39 -15.21 -17.69
N PRO A 9 1.37 -16.02 -17.31
CA PRO A 9 0.03 -15.89 -17.90
C PRO A 9 -0.65 -14.53 -17.65
N LEU A 10 -0.38 -13.89 -16.51
CA LEU A 10 -0.91 -12.55 -16.20
C LEU A 10 -0.15 -11.46 -16.97
N VAL A 11 1.14 -11.67 -17.19
CA VAL A 11 1.99 -10.76 -17.97
C VAL A 11 1.60 -10.82 -19.45
N GLU A 12 1.50 -12.04 -20.02
CA GLU A 12 1.12 -12.28 -21.41
C GLU A 12 -0.29 -11.76 -21.73
N ALA A 13 -1.19 -11.76 -20.74
CA ALA A 13 -2.54 -11.24 -20.88
C ALA A 13 -2.68 -9.74 -20.59
N ASP A 14 -1.60 -9.03 -20.26
CA ASP A 14 -1.60 -7.62 -19.83
C ASP A 14 -2.52 -7.36 -18.63
N ARG A 15 -2.54 -8.29 -17.67
CA ARG A 15 -3.37 -8.24 -16.45
C ARG A 15 -2.58 -8.16 -15.15
N LEU A 16 -1.25 -8.11 -15.22
CA LEU A 16 -0.40 -7.93 -14.05
C LEU A 16 -0.07 -6.45 -13.83
N GLY A 17 -0.75 -5.81 -12.88
CA GLY A 17 -0.45 -4.43 -12.52
C GLY A 17 0.87 -4.26 -11.75
N VAL A 18 1.05 -5.01 -10.65
CA VAL A 18 2.24 -4.91 -9.78
C VAL A 18 2.40 -6.13 -8.88
N VAL A 19 3.63 -6.46 -8.50
CA VAL A 19 3.94 -7.44 -7.46
C VAL A 19 4.13 -6.70 -6.13
N LEU A 20 3.23 -6.90 -5.18
CA LEU A 20 3.27 -6.24 -3.87
C LEU A 20 4.09 -7.03 -2.85
N PHE A 21 5.05 -6.37 -2.21
CA PHE A 21 5.87 -6.88 -1.12
C PHE A 21 5.50 -6.18 0.19
N GLN A 22 4.66 -6.85 0.99
CA GLN A 22 4.33 -6.41 2.34
C GLN A 22 5.36 -6.94 3.35
N PHE A 23 6.12 -6.04 3.97
CA PHE A 23 7.11 -6.43 4.96
C PHE A 23 6.49 -6.64 6.35
N PRO A 24 7.09 -7.52 7.16
CA PRO A 24 6.65 -7.74 8.53
C PRO A 24 7.03 -6.57 9.45
N PRO A 25 6.40 -6.46 10.65
CA PRO A 25 6.65 -5.36 11.57
C PRO A 25 8.07 -5.32 12.16
N TRP A 26 8.87 -6.38 12.07
CA TRP A 26 10.29 -6.33 12.46
C TRP A 26 11.22 -5.79 11.37
N PHE A 27 10.68 -5.43 10.20
CA PHE A 27 11.43 -4.80 9.13
C PHE A 27 11.51 -3.29 9.36
N THR A 28 12.51 -2.86 10.12
CA THR A 28 12.74 -1.45 10.50
C THR A 28 13.63 -0.71 9.50
N ILE A 29 13.73 0.62 9.61
CA ILE A 29 14.66 1.39 8.79
C ILE A 29 16.11 1.07 9.22
N LYS A 30 16.91 0.58 8.27
CA LYS A 30 18.36 0.38 8.41
C LYS A 30 18.98 0.20 7.03
N ARG A 31 20.29 0.44 6.91
CA ARG A 31 21.03 0.33 5.65
C ARG A 31 20.83 -1.03 4.96
N ASP A 32 20.93 -2.13 5.71
CA ASP A 32 20.77 -3.48 5.14
C ASP A 32 19.36 -3.72 4.59
N ASN A 33 18.34 -3.17 5.25
CA ASN A 33 16.96 -3.29 4.78
C ASN A 33 16.72 -2.45 3.53
N LYS A 34 17.33 -1.25 3.43
CA LYS A 34 17.31 -0.46 2.18
C LYS A 34 17.97 -1.22 1.03
N GLN A 35 19.13 -1.85 1.28
CA GLN A 35 19.78 -2.70 0.28
C GLN A 35 18.89 -3.89 -0.11
N TYR A 36 18.20 -4.50 0.87
CA TYR A 36 17.27 -5.58 0.60
C TYR A 36 16.11 -5.17 -0.31
N LEU A 37 15.58 -3.95 -0.20
CA LEU A 37 14.58 -3.42 -1.14
C LEU A 37 15.11 -3.39 -2.58
N LEU A 38 16.36 -2.96 -2.78
CA LEU A 38 17.00 -2.95 -4.10
C LEU A 38 17.20 -4.37 -4.64
N GLU A 39 17.58 -5.33 -3.79
CA GLU A 39 17.70 -6.73 -4.19
C GLU A 39 16.34 -7.33 -4.57
N VAL A 40 15.26 -6.99 -3.85
CA VAL A 40 13.89 -7.40 -4.20
C VAL A 40 13.50 -6.82 -5.56
N ALA A 41 13.70 -5.51 -5.78
CA ALA A 41 13.41 -4.87 -7.05
C ALA A 41 14.18 -5.53 -8.22
N LYS A 42 15.48 -5.75 -8.03
CA LYS A 42 16.35 -6.41 -9.02
C LYS A 42 15.89 -7.83 -9.34
N ARG A 43 15.45 -8.58 -8.34
CA ARG A 43 14.95 -9.96 -8.51
C ARG A 43 13.54 -10.01 -9.09
N CYS A 44 12.75 -8.96 -8.93
CA CYS A 44 11.40 -8.86 -9.48
C CYS A 44 11.42 -8.40 -10.94
N ALA A 45 12.48 -7.70 -11.36
CA ALA A 45 12.64 -7.24 -12.73
C ALA A 45 12.50 -8.40 -13.75
N PRO A 46 11.82 -8.17 -14.89
CA PRO A 46 11.31 -6.87 -15.36
C PRO A 46 9.96 -6.44 -14.76
N LEU A 47 9.34 -7.24 -13.88
CA LEU A 47 8.06 -6.88 -13.27
C LEU A 47 8.23 -5.79 -12.21
N ARG A 48 7.18 -4.98 -12.02
CA ARG A 48 7.17 -3.89 -11.03
C ARG A 48 6.96 -4.46 -9.61
N ALA A 49 7.82 -4.05 -8.67
CA ALA A 49 7.67 -4.36 -7.25
C ALA A 49 7.15 -3.13 -6.49
N ALA A 50 6.10 -3.28 -5.69
CA ALA A 50 5.64 -2.24 -4.75
C ALA A 50 5.94 -2.65 -3.30
N PHE A 51 6.27 -1.68 -2.46
CA PHE A 51 6.80 -1.93 -1.12
C PHE A 51 5.91 -1.33 -0.04
N GLU A 52 5.45 -2.19 0.88
CA GLU A 52 4.57 -1.80 1.96
C GLU A 52 5.23 -2.06 3.32
N PHE A 53 5.40 -1.00 4.09
CA PHE A 53 6.01 -1.05 5.42
C PHE A 53 4.97 -1.29 6.52
N ARG A 54 5.43 -1.89 7.62
CA ARG A 54 4.62 -2.22 8.81
C ARG A 54 5.29 -1.78 10.11
N HIS A 55 6.18 -0.80 10.03
CA HIS A 55 6.90 -0.29 11.19
C HIS A 55 7.14 1.21 11.08
N ALA A 56 6.78 1.95 12.13
CA ALA A 56 6.79 3.42 12.16
C ALA A 56 8.17 4.04 11.89
N SER A 57 9.26 3.34 12.23
CA SER A 57 10.63 3.85 12.06
C SER A 57 10.96 4.35 10.64
N TRP A 58 10.29 3.83 9.61
CA TRP A 58 10.46 4.30 8.23
C TRP A 58 10.00 5.75 8.01
N PHE A 59 9.17 6.28 8.90
CA PHE A 59 8.51 7.58 8.77
C PHE A 59 8.62 8.47 10.04
N ASP A 60 9.33 8.02 11.08
CA ASP A 60 9.54 8.80 12.30
C ASP A 60 10.58 9.90 12.07
N GLY A 61 10.21 11.17 12.30
CA GLY A 61 11.10 12.32 12.18
C GLY A 61 11.74 12.45 10.80
N ASP A 62 13.05 12.67 10.76
CA ASP A 62 13.83 12.86 9.52
C ASP A 62 13.82 11.63 8.61
N ASN A 63 13.49 10.45 9.14
CA ASN A 63 13.43 9.22 8.35
C ASN A 63 12.34 9.26 7.27
N ARG A 64 11.29 10.08 7.44
CA ARG A 64 10.21 10.21 6.44
C ARG A 64 10.76 10.67 5.10
N GLU A 65 11.43 11.83 5.08
CA GLU A 65 11.97 12.38 3.83
C GLU A 65 13.14 11.54 3.31
N GLU A 66 13.95 10.96 4.19
CA GLU A 66 15.01 10.04 3.77
C GLU A 66 14.45 8.79 3.08
N THR A 67 13.37 8.20 3.63
CA THR A 67 12.71 7.03 3.05
C THR A 67 12.05 7.39 1.72
N LEU A 68 11.24 8.44 1.67
CA LEU A 68 10.57 8.85 0.43
C LEU A 68 11.59 9.24 -0.67
N GLY A 69 12.64 9.97 -0.30
CA GLY A 69 13.73 10.33 -1.20
C GLY A 69 14.49 9.12 -1.73
N PHE A 70 14.78 8.14 -0.87
CA PHE A 70 15.39 6.87 -1.28
C PHE A 70 14.50 6.10 -2.27
N LEU A 71 13.20 5.97 -2.00
CA LEU A 71 12.27 5.27 -2.88
C LEU A 71 12.14 5.99 -4.23
N ARG A 72 12.03 7.33 -4.25
CA ARG A 72 12.02 8.15 -5.48
C ARG A 72 13.27 7.97 -6.31
N LYS A 73 14.45 8.06 -5.67
CA LYS A 73 15.75 7.90 -6.34
C LYS A 73 15.87 6.57 -7.09
N HIS A 74 15.24 5.53 -6.56
CA HIS A 74 15.28 4.17 -7.11
C HIS A 74 14.00 3.76 -7.82
N GLN A 75 13.06 4.70 -8.03
CA GLN A 75 11.75 4.47 -8.67
C GLN A 75 11.03 3.26 -8.09
N LEU A 76 10.98 3.17 -6.76
CA LEU A 76 10.35 2.07 -6.03
C LEU A 76 8.95 2.49 -5.58
N PRO A 77 7.85 1.94 -6.14
CA PRO A 77 6.49 2.24 -5.72
C PRO A 77 6.27 2.00 -4.22
N TYR A 78 5.89 3.07 -3.51
CA TYR A 78 5.49 3.03 -2.12
C TYR A 78 4.00 2.70 -2.02
N VAL A 79 3.67 1.76 -1.14
CA VAL A 79 2.29 1.47 -0.78
C VAL A 79 1.89 2.33 0.42
N CYS A 80 1.08 3.35 0.16
CA CYS A 80 0.45 4.18 1.17
C CYS A 80 -0.60 3.34 1.92
N VAL A 81 -0.71 3.51 3.23
CA VAL A 81 -1.52 2.64 4.08
C VAL A 81 -2.45 3.48 4.95
N ASP A 82 -3.75 3.17 4.86
CA ASP A 82 -4.74 3.60 5.83
C ASP A 82 -4.99 2.45 6.81
N MET A 83 -4.74 2.69 8.10
CA MET A 83 -4.80 1.67 9.15
C MET A 83 -4.92 2.29 10.55
N PRO A 84 -5.30 1.49 11.58
CA PRO A 84 -5.40 2.00 12.95
C PRO A 84 -4.03 2.47 13.46
N GLN A 85 -4.01 3.60 14.16
CA GLN A 85 -2.80 4.22 14.72
C GLN A 85 -2.58 3.83 16.19
N GLY A 86 -1.34 3.96 16.68
CA GLY A 86 -1.00 3.67 18.08
C GLY A 86 -0.63 2.21 18.38
N HIS A 87 -0.50 1.36 17.35
CA HIS A 87 -0.03 -0.02 17.52
C HIS A 87 1.42 -0.18 17.05
N ARG A 88 2.10 -1.22 17.54
CA ARG A 88 3.49 -1.53 17.16
C ARG A 88 3.70 -1.68 15.64
N SER A 89 2.68 -2.16 14.93
CA SER A 89 2.71 -2.33 13.48
C SER A 89 2.17 -1.14 12.70
N SER A 90 1.72 -0.09 13.38
CA SER A 90 1.17 1.10 12.74
C SER A 90 2.27 1.85 12.00
N VAL A 91 1.95 2.25 10.78
CA VAL A 91 2.67 3.28 10.04
C VAL A 91 1.76 4.50 9.93
N PRO A 92 2.31 5.72 10.03
CA PRO A 92 1.52 6.92 9.79
C PRO A 92 0.95 6.90 8.36
N PRO A 93 -0.24 7.50 8.12
CA PRO A 93 -0.87 7.56 6.81
C PRO A 93 -0.15 8.60 5.92
N VAL A 94 1.09 8.28 5.52
CA VAL A 94 1.89 9.09 4.61
C VAL A 94 1.41 8.79 3.19
N LEU A 95 1.02 9.84 2.46
CA LEU A 95 0.69 9.77 1.04
C LEU A 95 1.84 10.39 0.26
N ALA A 96 2.39 9.62 -0.68
CA ALA A 96 3.44 10.08 -1.57
C ALA A 96 3.55 9.16 -2.79
N ALA A 97 3.63 9.75 -3.98
CA ALA A 97 4.13 9.03 -5.14
C ALA A 97 5.67 8.97 -5.09
N THR A 98 6.22 7.75 -5.21
CA THR A 98 7.67 7.50 -5.24
C THR A 98 8.14 6.85 -6.53
N ALA A 99 7.22 6.61 -7.46
CA ALA A 99 7.43 6.07 -8.79
C ALA A 99 6.27 6.52 -9.70
N ASP A 100 6.27 6.07 -10.94
CA ASP A 100 5.17 6.24 -11.90
C ASP A 100 3.87 5.55 -11.45
N LEU A 101 3.97 4.56 -10.57
CA LEU A 101 2.84 3.92 -9.89
C LEU A 101 2.75 4.35 -8.43
N ALA A 102 1.58 4.85 -8.03
CA ALA A 102 1.17 4.98 -6.65
C ALA A 102 0.24 3.82 -6.25
N VAL A 103 0.35 3.36 -5.00
CA VAL A 103 -0.52 2.30 -4.47
C VAL A 103 -1.06 2.74 -3.11
N VAL A 104 -2.36 2.60 -2.88
CA VAL A 104 -3.01 2.86 -1.59
C VAL A 104 -3.74 1.60 -1.13
N ARG A 105 -3.54 1.22 0.14
CA ARG A 105 -4.23 0.08 0.77
C ARG A 105 -4.99 0.51 2.01
N PHE A 106 -6.27 0.20 2.03
CA PHE A 106 -7.20 0.50 3.12
C PHE A 106 -7.39 -0.73 4.01
N HIS A 107 -6.83 -0.74 5.21
CA HIS A 107 -6.96 -1.86 6.16
C HIS A 107 -8.11 -1.70 7.16
N GLY A 108 -8.72 -0.51 7.24
CA GLY A 108 -9.77 -0.17 8.20
C GLY A 108 -9.24 0.45 9.49
N HIS A 109 -10.16 0.90 10.34
CA HIS A 109 -9.87 1.44 11.68
C HIS A 109 -10.45 0.57 12.79
N SER A 110 -10.38 -0.76 12.67
CA SER A 110 -10.91 -1.66 13.70
C SER A 110 -10.22 -1.45 15.05
N GLU A 111 -11.01 -1.30 16.11
CA GLU A 111 -10.54 -1.24 17.50
C GLU A 111 -9.86 -2.56 17.95
N ARG A 112 -10.12 -3.66 17.23
CA ARG A 112 -9.56 -5.00 17.50
C ARG A 112 -8.36 -5.33 16.60
N TRP A 113 -7.58 -4.32 16.19
CA TRP A 113 -6.43 -4.49 15.27
C TRP A 113 -5.38 -5.54 15.71
N THR A 114 -5.23 -5.74 17.02
CA THR A 114 -4.28 -6.71 17.61
C THR A 114 -4.88 -8.10 17.80
N SER A 115 -6.16 -8.29 17.46
CA SER A 115 -6.80 -9.60 17.54
C SER A 115 -6.10 -10.61 16.63
N LYS A 116 -6.08 -11.86 17.09
CA LYS A 116 -5.65 -13.01 16.27
C LYS A 116 -6.75 -13.44 15.30
N ASP A 117 -7.98 -13.01 15.52
CA ASP A 117 -9.07 -13.19 14.57
C ASP A 117 -8.97 -12.14 13.46
N ILE A 118 -8.80 -12.62 12.23
CA ILE A 118 -8.70 -11.77 11.04
C ILE A 118 -9.99 -10.99 10.78
N HIS A 119 -11.14 -11.52 11.16
CA HIS A 119 -12.43 -10.88 10.98
C HIS A 119 -12.61 -9.72 11.93
N GLU A 120 -12.15 -9.84 13.17
CA GLU A 120 -12.13 -8.73 14.11
C GLU A 120 -11.11 -7.68 13.70
N LYS A 121 -9.92 -8.11 13.27
CA LYS A 121 -8.82 -7.23 12.89
C LYS A 121 -9.14 -6.37 11.67
N PHE A 122 -9.72 -6.96 10.62
CA PHE A 122 -10.06 -6.27 9.37
C PHE A 122 -11.55 -5.94 9.25
N GLY A 123 -12.31 -6.16 10.33
CA GLY A 123 -13.76 -5.92 10.42
C GLY A 123 -14.11 -4.45 10.52
N TYR A 124 -13.94 -3.73 9.42
CA TYR A 124 -14.20 -2.30 9.38
C TYR A 124 -15.03 -1.91 8.16
N ASP A 125 -16.19 -1.31 8.39
CA ASP A 125 -17.01 -0.73 7.33
C ASP A 125 -16.80 0.79 7.32
N TYR A 126 -16.07 1.30 6.33
CA TYR A 126 -15.82 2.73 6.19
C TYR A 126 -17.12 3.50 6.01
N SER A 127 -17.23 4.63 6.70
CA SER A 127 -18.33 5.56 6.51
C SER A 127 -18.17 6.34 5.19
N ASP A 128 -19.28 6.81 4.63
CA ASP A 128 -19.24 7.69 3.45
C ASP A 128 -18.46 8.98 3.72
N ARG A 129 -18.46 9.45 4.98
CA ARG A 129 -17.67 10.60 5.40
C ARG A 129 -16.17 10.32 5.24
N GLU A 130 -15.68 9.22 5.79
CA GLU A 130 -14.25 8.85 5.67
C GLU A 130 -13.86 8.66 4.21
N LEU A 131 -14.68 7.99 3.41
CA LEU A 131 -14.40 7.79 1.98
C LEU A 131 -14.36 9.14 1.23
N ARG A 132 -15.25 10.08 1.55
CA ARG A 132 -15.23 11.44 0.97
C ARG A 132 -13.98 12.22 1.37
N ASP A 133 -13.52 12.08 2.61
CA ASP A 133 -12.28 12.72 3.08
C ASP A 133 -11.05 12.18 2.34
N TRP A 134 -11.12 10.93 1.85
CA TRP A 134 -10.09 10.30 1.03
C TRP A 134 -10.11 10.71 -0.44
N VAL A 135 -11.26 11.07 -1.03
CA VAL A 135 -11.37 11.49 -2.44
C VAL A 135 -10.36 12.56 -2.86
N PRO A 136 -10.25 13.73 -2.19
CA PRO A 136 -9.30 14.76 -2.62
C PRO A 136 -7.85 14.28 -2.51
N ARG A 137 -7.52 13.48 -1.49
CA ARG A 137 -6.18 12.92 -1.28
C ARG A 137 -5.78 11.93 -2.37
N LEU A 138 -6.72 11.09 -2.79
CA LEU A 138 -6.50 10.14 -3.89
C LEU A 138 -6.34 10.86 -5.23
N ARG A 139 -7.10 11.94 -5.46
CA ARG A 139 -6.95 12.78 -6.66
C ARG A 139 -5.61 13.51 -6.70
N GLU A 140 -5.16 14.05 -5.57
CA GLU A 140 -3.83 14.65 -5.44
C GLU A 140 -2.74 13.64 -5.75
N LEU A 141 -2.79 12.46 -5.12
CA LEU A 141 -1.83 11.38 -5.37
C LEU A 141 -1.84 10.91 -6.82
N ALA A 142 -3.01 10.82 -7.45
CA ALA A 142 -3.15 10.49 -8.86
C ALA A 142 -2.63 11.58 -9.82
N GLY A 143 -2.46 12.83 -9.35
CA GLY A 143 -1.78 13.88 -10.10
C GLY A 143 -0.24 13.76 -10.07
N GLU A 144 0.32 12.98 -9.14
CA GLU A 144 1.78 12.80 -8.97
C GLU A 144 2.33 11.52 -9.63
N ALA A 145 1.45 10.64 -10.12
CA ALA A 145 1.79 9.33 -10.68
C ALA A 145 1.03 9.09 -12.00
N GLU A 146 1.58 8.27 -12.89
CA GLU A 146 0.90 7.88 -14.13
C GLU A 146 -0.30 6.95 -13.86
N GLN A 147 -0.18 6.10 -12.84
CA GLN A 147 -1.24 5.20 -12.40
C GLN A 147 -1.35 5.19 -10.87
N THR A 148 -2.58 5.10 -10.37
CA THR A 148 -2.85 4.95 -8.94
C THR A 148 -3.73 3.72 -8.71
N HIS A 149 -3.20 2.72 -8.02
CA HIS A 149 -3.96 1.54 -7.61
C HIS A 149 -4.50 1.74 -6.20
N VAL A 150 -5.82 1.61 -6.04
CA VAL A 150 -6.49 1.70 -4.74
C VAL A 150 -7.10 0.34 -4.39
N LEU A 151 -6.70 -0.22 -3.25
CA LEU A 151 -7.14 -1.55 -2.82
C LEU A 151 -7.81 -1.49 -1.44
N MET A 152 -9.03 -2.03 -1.36
CA MET A 152 -9.73 -2.26 -0.10
C MET A 152 -9.29 -3.60 0.50
N ASN A 153 -8.73 -3.57 1.70
CA ASN A 153 -8.20 -4.74 2.41
C ASN A 153 -8.89 -5.01 3.76
N ASN A 154 -9.97 -4.27 4.06
CA ASN A 154 -10.89 -4.48 5.18
C ASN A 154 -11.83 -5.68 4.91
N CYS A 155 -11.26 -6.85 4.63
CA CYS A 155 -11.93 -8.03 4.06
C CYS A 155 -12.74 -8.84 5.09
N TYR A 156 -13.66 -8.19 5.80
CA TYR A 156 -14.71 -8.86 6.56
C TYR A 156 -16.03 -8.81 5.79
N ARG A 157 -16.65 -9.98 5.57
CA ARG A 157 -17.87 -10.12 4.76
C ARG A 157 -17.71 -9.48 3.37
N ASP A 158 -18.61 -8.58 3.01
CA ASP A 158 -18.64 -7.83 1.74
C ASP A 158 -18.13 -6.38 1.89
N TYR A 159 -17.50 -6.04 3.02
CA TYR A 159 -17.18 -4.65 3.35
C TYR A 159 -16.17 -4.05 2.36
N ALA A 160 -15.13 -4.79 1.99
CA ALA A 160 -14.15 -4.33 1.02
C ALA A 160 -14.80 -4.03 -0.35
N GLN A 161 -15.72 -4.89 -0.79
CA GLN A 161 -16.45 -4.75 -2.06
C GLN A 161 -17.40 -3.54 -2.03
N ARG A 162 -18.22 -3.42 -0.97
CA ARG A 162 -19.13 -2.28 -0.79
C ARG A 162 -18.36 -0.96 -0.69
N ASN A 163 -17.21 -0.96 -0.03
CA ASN A 163 -16.41 0.26 0.16
C ASN A 163 -15.68 0.64 -1.12
N GLY A 164 -15.19 -0.36 -1.87
CA GLY A 164 -14.64 -0.15 -3.21
C GLY A 164 -15.66 0.47 -4.15
N GLN A 165 -16.86 -0.10 -4.24
CA GLN A 165 -17.95 0.44 -5.07
C GLN A 165 -18.35 1.86 -4.65
N ARG A 166 -18.51 2.12 -3.35
CA ARG A 166 -18.80 3.48 -2.86
C ARG A 166 -17.71 4.46 -3.21
N LEU A 167 -16.44 4.06 -3.05
CA LEU A 167 -15.31 4.92 -3.38
C LEU A 167 -15.21 5.19 -4.89
N GLN A 168 -15.49 4.20 -5.75
CA GLN A 168 -15.60 4.39 -7.20
C GLN A 168 -16.66 5.46 -7.55
N VAL A 169 -17.87 5.35 -6.98
CA VAL A 169 -18.94 6.34 -7.17
C VAL A 169 -18.51 7.73 -6.72
N LEU A 170 -17.85 7.84 -5.55
CA LEU A 170 -17.39 9.13 -5.01
C LEU A 170 -16.25 9.75 -5.83
N LEU A 171 -15.38 8.92 -6.41
CA LEU A 171 -14.31 9.36 -7.30
C LEU A 171 -14.84 9.76 -8.68
N GLY A 172 -15.96 9.19 -9.11
CA GLY A 172 -16.51 9.35 -10.45
C GLY A 172 -15.75 8.51 -11.49
N VAL A 173 -15.32 7.31 -11.11
CA VAL A 173 -14.61 6.36 -11.99
C VAL A 173 -15.47 5.11 -12.18
N ASP A 174 -15.63 4.69 -13.43
CA ASP A 174 -16.38 3.49 -13.82
C ASP A 174 -15.50 2.22 -13.83
#